data_AF-A0A813M490-F1
#
_entry.id   AF-A0A813M490-F1
#
_cell.length_a   1.000
_cell.length_b   1.000
_cell.length_c   1.000
_cell.angle_alpha   90.00
_cell.angle_beta   90.00
_cell.angle_gamma   90.00
#
_symmetry.space_group_name_H-M   'P 1'
#
loop_
_entity.id
_entity.type
_entity.pdbx_description
1 polymer ?
#
loop_
_entity_poly.entity_id
_entity_poly.type
_entity_poly.pdbx_seq_one_letter_code
_entity_poly.pdbx_strand_id
1 'polypeptide(L)'
;ASWLLEHSACASREEAQTRVMSEFKAVFDLPGCKWDGSLMVDGHSADARATWVMQNCNSSEHDAQQQVMREHPHVFQGVEAVWNPALMCDGHAAASRAKWVFDNCGASEQEAQQRVMHEFPKHFSGLHKAERTELVHALGGASPSADVLVPAAPSDPNCLVWSDDFDYVGRPDAAKWRYDTGGHGWGNHEQQNYTDRAENAWVEDGCLKIKALREDFAGNRFTSARLVSKSSWLYGRIEARVRVPNARGSWAAAWMLPTQKDFGEWPRSGEIDIMEHVGMDCGRVHGTVHTERFNHMRGTQVGRCISVASDEWHTFAVDWSEHGIAFIVDGNQYHHFARAASSSWEMWPFDRPFHIILNLAVGGDWGGQKGVDEDAFRNEGQVMEVAWVRVFKSSQGNSQSGG
;
A
#
# COMPACT_ATOMS: atom_id res chain seq x y z
N ALA A 1 3.24 -13.47 27.85
CA ALA A 1 3.81 -14.54 28.70
C ALA A 1 4.24 -14.02 30.08
N SER A 2 5.14 -13.02 30.17
CA SER A 2 5.57 -12.46 31.47
C SER A 2 4.41 -11.90 32.32
N TRP A 3 3.45 -11.21 31.69
CA TRP A 3 2.26 -10.70 32.37
C TRP A 3 1.38 -11.80 33.00
N LEU A 4 1.21 -12.96 32.34
CA LEU A 4 0.39 -14.07 32.85
C LEU A 4 1.03 -14.83 34.01
N LEU A 5 2.37 -14.81 34.10
CA LEU A 5 3.14 -15.39 35.20
C LEU A 5 3.04 -14.53 36.46
N GLU A 6 2.98 -13.21 36.31
CA GLU A 6 2.88 -12.27 37.43
C GLU A 6 1.48 -12.21 38.05
N HIS A 7 0.44 -12.61 37.30
CA HIS A 7 -0.96 -12.52 37.73
C HIS A 7 -1.59 -13.90 38.03
N SER A 8 -0.77 -14.92 38.32
CA SER A 8 -1.17 -16.26 38.77
C SER A 8 -2.18 -17.00 37.86
N ALA A 9 -2.15 -16.73 36.55
CA ALA A 9 -3.08 -17.30 35.59
C ALA A 9 -2.52 -18.53 34.82
N CYS A 10 -1.25 -18.90 35.03
CA CYS A 10 -0.58 -20.09 34.48
C CYS A 10 0.45 -20.61 35.48
N ALA A 11 0.57 -21.94 35.64
CA ALA A 11 1.45 -22.57 36.62
C ALA A 11 2.91 -22.68 36.15
N SER A 12 3.17 -22.48 34.84
CA SER A 12 4.52 -22.48 34.28
C SER A 12 4.68 -21.52 33.10
N ARG A 13 5.93 -21.19 32.78
CA ARG A 13 6.28 -20.34 31.62
C ARG A 13 5.86 -21.00 30.30
N GLU A 14 5.94 -22.32 30.23
CA GLU A 14 5.57 -23.12 29.06
C GLU A 14 4.03 -23.13 28.86
N GLU A 15 3.27 -23.19 29.95
CA GLU A 15 1.81 -23.06 29.95
C GLU A 15 1.36 -21.64 29.60
N ALA A 16 2.06 -20.62 30.11
CA ALA A 16 1.82 -19.22 29.77
C ALA A 16 2.16 -18.91 28.30
N GLN A 17 3.19 -19.55 27.74
CA GLN A 17 3.51 -19.44 26.31
C GLN A 17 2.47 -20.16 25.46
N THR A 18 2.09 -21.38 25.83
CA THR A 18 1.05 -22.16 25.11
C THR A 18 -0.29 -21.44 25.09
N ARG A 19 -0.69 -20.83 26.21
CA ARG A 19 -1.94 -20.08 26.33
C ARG A 19 -1.92 -18.77 25.53
N VAL A 20 -0.81 -18.03 25.56
CA VAL A 20 -0.63 -16.85 24.70
C VAL A 20 -0.68 -17.24 23.24
N MET A 21 -0.04 -18.36 22.86
CA MET A 21 -0.08 -18.86 21.49
C MET A 21 -1.49 -19.32 21.09
N SER A 22 -2.26 -19.96 21.98
CA SER A 22 -3.64 -20.37 21.68
C SER A 22 -4.61 -19.19 21.63
N GLU A 23 -4.43 -18.18 22.49
CA GLU A 23 -5.24 -16.96 22.50
C GLU A 23 -4.88 -16.04 21.31
N PHE A 24 -3.61 -15.98 20.88
CA PHE A 24 -3.22 -15.28 19.64
C PHE A 24 -3.63 -16.04 18.38
N LYS A 25 -3.60 -17.38 18.37
CA LYS A 25 -4.09 -18.19 17.23
C LYS A 25 -5.57 -17.90 16.94
N ALA A 26 -6.37 -17.66 17.98
CA ALA A 26 -7.78 -17.25 17.85
C ALA A 26 -7.98 -15.80 17.37
N VAL A 27 -6.97 -14.93 17.44
CA VAL A 27 -7.00 -13.55 16.91
C VAL A 27 -6.51 -13.49 15.45
N PHE A 28 -5.77 -14.51 14.99
CA PHE A 28 -5.25 -14.60 13.62
C PHE A 28 -6.11 -15.43 12.66
N ASP A 29 -6.99 -16.29 13.17
CA ASP A 29 -8.00 -16.95 12.34
C ASP A 29 -9.08 -15.91 11.97
N LEU A 30 -9.00 -15.35 10.75
CA LEU A 30 -10.11 -14.58 10.17
C LEU A 30 -11.37 -15.47 10.19
N PRO A 31 -12.41 -15.15 10.98
CA PRO A 31 -13.56 -16.02 11.11
C PRO A 31 -14.20 -16.24 9.73
N GLY A 32 -14.21 -17.48 9.26
CA GLY A 32 -14.81 -17.85 7.96
C GLY A 32 -13.87 -17.88 6.75
N CYS A 33 -12.58 -17.55 6.89
CA CYS A 33 -11.61 -17.75 5.81
C CYS A 33 -11.00 -19.17 5.89
N LYS A 34 -10.97 -19.90 4.76
CA LYS A 34 -10.22 -21.16 4.64
C LYS A 34 -9.23 -21.07 3.49
N TRP A 35 -8.01 -21.54 3.71
CA TRP A 35 -6.99 -21.61 2.67
C TRP A 35 -7.44 -22.55 1.54
N ASP A 36 -7.37 -22.05 0.31
CA ASP A 36 -7.43 -22.83 -0.92
C ASP A 36 -6.37 -22.28 -1.87
N GLY A 37 -5.31 -23.06 -2.04
CA GLY A 37 -4.13 -22.70 -2.83
C GLY A 37 -4.39 -22.49 -4.33
N SER A 38 -5.53 -22.98 -4.83
CA SER A 38 -5.92 -22.89 -6.23
C SER A 38 -6.61 -21.57 -6.59
N LEU A 39 -7.07 -20.81 -5.59
CA LEU A 39 -7.76 -19.54 -5.81
C LEU A 39 -6.83 -18.50 -6.42
N MET A 40 -7.37 -17.64 -7.28
CA MET A 40 -6.60 -16.57 -7.93
C MET A 40 -6.61 -15.30 -7.08
N VAL A 41 -5.42 -14.74 -6.82
CA VAL A 41 -5.16 -13.49 -6.10
C VAL A 41 -4.17 -12.65 -6.91
N ASP A 42 -4.51 -11.40 -7.23
CA ASP A 42 -3.65 -10.48 -7.99
C ASP A 42 -3.03 -11.07 -9.28
N GLY A 43 -3.77 -11.92 -9.99
CA GLY A 43 -3.31 -12.55 -11.24
C GLY A 43 -2.45 -13.81 -11.09
N HIS A 44 -2.17 -14.26 -9.86
CA HIS A 44 -1.44 -15.48 -9.53
C HIS A 44 -2.30 -16.45 -8.70
N SER A 45 -1.92 -17.72 -8.59
CA SER A 45 -2.57 -18.61 -7.63
C SER A 45 -2.17 -18.24 -6.19
N ALA A 46 -3.04 -18.51 -5.22
CA ALA A 46 -2.79 -18.30 -3.81
C ALA A 46 -1.53 -19.05 -3.34
N ASP A 47 -1.31 -20.28 -3.81
CA ASP A 47 -0.07 -21.03 -3.53
C ASP A 47 1.18 -20.35 -4.12
N ALA A 48 1.09 -19.80 -5.33
CA ALA A 48 2.22 -19.10 -5.95
C ALA A 48 2.56 -17.83 -5.17
N ARG A 49 1.54 -17.06 -4.76
CA ARG A 49 1.70 -15.88 -3.91
C ARG A 49 2.29 -16.24 -2.54
N ALA A 50 1.78 -17.27 -1.87
CA ALA A 50 2.30 -17.72 -0.58
C ALA A 50 3.75 -18.23 -0.69
N THR A 51 4.08 -18.97 -1.75
CA THR A 51 5.45 -19.43 -2.02
C THR A 51 6.40 -18.25 -2.18
N TRP A 52 6.00 -17.21 -2.92
CA TRP A 52 6.80 -16.00 -3.05
C TRP A 52 7.01 -15.32 -1.69
N VAL A 53 5.97 -15.21 -0.84
CA VAL A 53 6.08 -14.59 0.49
C VAL A 53 7.06 -15.38 1.36
N MET A 54 7.02 -16.71 1.33
CA MET A 54 7.97 -17.53 2.08
C MET A 54 9.42 -17.28 1.65
N GLN A 55 9.67 -17.20 0.34
CA GLN A 55 11.01 -17.05 -0.24
C GLN A 55 11.60 -15.65 0.00
N ASN A 56 10.78 -14.61 -0.09
CA ASN A 56 11.26 -13.22 -0.14
C ASN A 56 11.01 -12.44 1.16
N CYS A 57 10.24 -13.00 2.09
CA CYS A 57 9.83 -12.32 3.33
C CYS A 57 10.22 -13.10 4.61
N ASN A 58 11.09 -14.12 4.50
CA ASN A 58 11.53 -14.98 5.62
C ASN A 58 10.35 -15.45 6.50
N SER A 59 9.26 -15.87 5.85
CA SER A 59 7.99 -16.19 6.50
C SER A 59 7.74 -17.70 6.51
N SER A 60 7.11 -18.20 7.58
CA SER A 60 6.64 -19.59 7.59
C SER A 60 5.50 -19.78 6.60
N GLU A 61 5.24 -21.02 6.16
CA GLU A 61 4.12 -21.33 5.27
C GLU A 61 2.78 -20.84 5.86
N HIS A 62 2.57 -21.08 7.16
CA HIS A 62 1.37 -20.61 7.85
C HIS A 62 1.25 -19.08 7.82
N ASP A 63 2.33 -18.36 8.11
CA ASP A 63 2.30 -16.89 8.13
C ASP A 63 2.08 -16.31 6.73
N ALA A 64 2.66 -16.93 5.70
CA ALA A 64 2.47 -16.57 4.31
C ALA A 64 1.01 -16.78 3.85
N GLN A 65 0.42 -17.94 4.15
CA GLN A 65 -0.99 -18.21 3.85
C GLN A 65 -1.91 -17.21 4.57
N GLN A 66 -1.65 -16.95 5.84
CA GLN A 66 -2.43 -15.99 6.63
C GLN A 66 -2.27 -14.56 6.09
N GLN A 67 -1.10 -14.19 5.59
CA GLN A 67 -0.90 -12.90 4.92
C GLN A 67 -1.76 -12.80 3.66
N VAL A 68 -1.70 -13.79 2.77
CA VAL A 68 -2.48 -13.80 1.53
C VAL A 68 -3.99 -13.78 1.83
N MET A 69 -4.46 -14.49 2.86
CA MET A 69 -5.87 -14.44 3.27
C MET A 69 -6.29 -13.09 3.85
N ARG A 70 -5.40 -12.39 4.57
CA ARG A 70 -5.64 -11.01 5.03
C ARG A 70 -5.60 -9.99 3.90
N GLU A 71 -4.80 -10.24 2.87
CA GLU A 71 -4.73 -9.42 1.65
C GLU A 71 -6.04 -9.52 0.85
N HIS A 72 -6.58 -10.73 0.73
CA HIS A 72 -7.76 -11.02 -0.10
C HIS A 72 -8.88 -11.73 0.68
N PRO A 73 -9.41 -11.15 1.77
CA PRO A 73 -10.40 -11.84 2.61
C PRO A 73 -11.65 -12.24 1.81
N HIS A 74 -12.02 -11.46 0.79
CA HIS A 74 -13.15 -11.76 -0.09
C HIS A 74 -12.95 -13.01 -0.97
N VAL A 75 -11.69 -13.40 -1.25
CA VAL A 75 -11.35 -14.61 -2.01
C VAL A 75 -11.48 -15.86 -1.14
N PHE A 76 -11.07 -15.76 0.13
CA PHE A 76 -10.99 -16.91 1.04
C PHE A 76 -12.17 -17.04 2.00
N GLN A 77 -13.05 -16.03 2.10
CA GLN A 77 -14.28 -16.10 2.86
C GLN A 77 -15.24 -17.13 2.24
N GLY A 78 -15.48 -18.20 2.98
CA GLY A 78 -16.44 -19.24 2.62
C GLY A 78 -17.87 -18.72 2.70
N VAL A 79 -18.35 -18.08 1.63
CA VAL A 79 -19.77 -17.84 1.42
C VAL A 79 -20.24 -18.91 0.45
N GLU A 80 -20.92 -19.95 0.95
CA GLU A 80 -21.72 -20.79 0.06
C GLU A 80 -22.70 -19.88 -0.67
N ALA A 81 -22.50 -19.71 -1.97
CA ALA A 81 -23.47 -19.03 -2.80
C ALA A 81 -24.77 -19.83 -2.70
N VAL A 82 -25.85 -19.20 -2.22
CA VAL A 82 -27.16 -19.86 -2.10
C VAL A 82 -27.99 -19.46 -3.31
N TRP A 83 -28.47 -20.46 -4.06
CA TRP A 83 -29.32 -20.21 -5.22
C TRP A 83 -30.58 -19.45 -4.81
N ASN A 84 -30.78 -18.27 -5.40
CA ASN A 84 -32.03 -17.53 -5.30
C ASN A 84 -32.57 -17.24 -6.70
N PRO A 85 -33.66 -17.90 -7.12
CA PRO A 85 -34.19 -17.81 -8.48
C PRO A 85 -34.74 -16.43 -8.85
N ALA A 86 -35.02 -15.58 -7.86
CA ALA A 86 -35.61 -14.26 -8.03
C ALA A 86 -34.59 -13.13 -8.19
N LEU A 87 -33.29 -13.42 -8.02
CA LEU A 87 -32.24 -12.41 -8.21
C LEU A 87 -32.16 -11.97 -9.67
N MET A 88 -31.90 -10.69 -9.90
CA MET A 88 -31.75 -10.15 -11.24
C MET A 88 -30.29 -10.26 -11.68
N CYS A 89 -30.04 -10.97 -12.78
CA CYS A 89 -28.75 -11.15 -13.43
C CYS A 89 -28.84 -10.55 -14.85
N ASP A 90 -28.17 -9.43 -15.10
CA ASP A 90 -28.19 -8.69 -16.38
C ASP A 90 -29.61 -8.45 -16.93
N GLY A 91 -30.50 -7.93 -16.07
CA GLY A 91 -31.86 -7.55 -16.47
C GLY A 91 -32.86 -8.71 -16.56
N HIS A 92 -32.46 -9.96 -16.26
CA HIS A 92 -33.34 -11.12 -16.21
C HIS A 92 -33.28 -11.83 -14.86
N ALA A 93 -34.39 -12.44 -14.42
CA ALA A 93 -34.37 -13.27 -13.20
C ALA A 93 -33.46 -14.49 -13.38
N ALA A 94 -32.72 -14.86 -12.34
CA ALA A 94 -31.79 -15.98 -12.32
C ALA A 94 -32.43 -17.28 -12.80
N ALA A 95 -33.68 -17.57 -12.39
CA ALA A 95 -34.43 -18.73 -12.88
C ALA A 95 -34.69 -18.70 -14.39
N SER A 96 -34.95 -17.53 -14.98
CA SER A 96 -35.17 -17.41 -16.43
C SER A 96 -33.88 -17.70 -17.20
N ARG A 97 -32.74 -17.28 -16.65
CA ARG A 97 -31.43 -17.54 -17.25
C ARG A 97 -30.98 -18.98 -17.08
N ALA A 98 -31.18 -19.58 -15.90
CA ALA A 98 -30.91 -21.01 -15.69
C ALA A 98 -31.79 -21.89 -16.58
N LYS A 99 -33.07 -21.54 -16.74
CA LYS A 99 -33.96 -22.20 -17.70
C LYS A 99 -33.45 -22.11 -19.13
N TRP A 100 -32.94 -20.95 -19.55
CA TRP A 100 -32.34 -20.79 -20.88
C TRP A 100 -31.11 -21.69 -21.07
N VAL A 101 -30.21 -21.77 -20.08
CA VAL A 101 -29.02 -22.65 -20.13
C VAL A 101 -29.43 -24.12 -20.18
N PHE A 102 -30.44 -24.52 -19.41
CA PHE A 102 -31.00 -25.87 -19.46
C PHE A 102 -31.58 -26.20 -20.84
N ASP A 103 -32.45 -25.34 -21.38
CA ASP A 103 -33.15 -25.58 -22.64
C ASP A 103 -32.23 -25.53 -23.88
N ASN A 104 -31.11 -24.79 -23.82
CA ASN A 104 -30.29 -24.48 -24.99
C ASN A 104 -28.85 -25.01 -24.93
N CYS A 105 -28.34 -25.40 -23.76
CA CYS A 105 -26.95 -25.83 -23.60
C CYS A 105 -26.81 -27.30 -23.17
N GLY A 106 -27.90 -28.06 -23.09
CA GLY A 106 -27.88 -29.49 -22.73
C GLY A 106 -27.39 -29.78 -21.31
N ALA A 107 -27.39 -28.77 -20.43
CA ALA A 107 -27.00 -28.89 -19.03
C ALA A 107 -28.18 -29.38 -18.18
N SER A 108 -27.90 -30.09 -17.09
CA SER A 108 -28.91 -30.38 -16.07
C SER A 108 -29.33 -29.10 -15.32
N GLU A 109 -30.48 -29.16 -14.62
CA GLU A 109 -30.99 -28.00 -13.88
C GLU A 109 -29.98 -27.49 -12.83
N GLN A 110 -29.31 -28.41 -12.14
CA GLN A 110 -28.31 -28.07 -11.13
C GLN A 110 -27.05 -27.42 -11.75
N GLU A 111 -26.58 -27.92 -12.90
CA GLU A 111 -25.43 -27.34 -13.62
C GLU A 111 -25.77 -25.97 -14.21
N ALA A 112 -27.01 -25.78 -14.67
CA ALA A 112 -27.49 -24.49 -15.16
C ALA A 112 -27.56 -23.45 -14.04
N GLN A 113 -28.04 -23.83 -12.85
CA GLN A 113 -28.04 -22.96 -11.67
C GLN A 113 -26.62 -22.59 -11.25
N GLN A 114 -25.71 -23.57 -11.18
CA GLN A 114 -24.31 -23.33 -10.84
C GLN A 114 -23.61 -22.42 -11.85
N ARG A 115 -23.85 -22.58 -13.15
CA ARG A 115 -23.32 -21.67 -14.18
C ARG A 115 -23.79 -20.24 -13.99
N VAL A 116 -25.08 -20.02 -13.72
CA VAL A 116 -25.61 -18.67 -13.45
C VAL A 116 -24.98 -18.08 -12.18
N MET A 117 -24.79 -18.87 -11.13
CA MET A 117 -24.15 -18.39 -9.90
C MET A 117 -22.67 -18.04 -10.10
N HIS A 118 -21.97 -18.78 -10.96
CA HIS A 118 -20.58 -18.51 -11.32
C HIS A 118 -20.43 -17.29 -12.26
N GLU A 119 -21.39 -17.08 -13.16
CA GLU A 119 -21.44 -15.88 -14.01
C GLU A 119 -21.72 -14.60 -13.20
N PHE A 120 -22.47 -14.71 -12.09
CA PHE A 120 -22.95 -13.57 -11.32
C PHE A 120 -22.64 -13.67 -9.81
N PRO A 121 -21.40 -13.92 -9.39
CA PRO A 121 -21.06 -14.34 -8.02
C PRO A 121 -21.49 -13.33 -6.95
N LYS A 122 -21.47 -12.04 -7.27
CA LYS A 122 -21.87 -10.94 -6.36
C LYS A 122 -23.36 -10.91 -6.03
N HIS A 123 -24.20 -11.46 -6.90
CA HIS A 123 -25.65 -11.50 -6.66
C HIS A 123 -25.99 -12.62 -5.67
N PHE A 124 -25.18 -13.68 -5.61
CA PHE A 124 -25.41 -14.86 -4.78
C PHE A 124 -24.54 -14.93 -3.52
N SER A 125 -23.59 -14.00 -3.34
CA SER A 125 -22.79 -13.89 -2.13
C SER A 125 -23.55 -13.12 -1.02
N GLY A 126 -24.10 -13.86 -0.06
CA GLY A 126 -24.35 -13.40 1.31
C GLY A 126 -25.75 -12.85 1.64
N LEU A 127 -26.54 -13.64 2.36
CA LEU A 127 -27.50 -13.13 3.35
C LEU A 127 -27.20 -13.79 4.70
N HIS A 128 -26.61 -13.04 5.63
CA HIS A 128 -26.68 -13.36 7.05
C HIS A 128 -27.86 -12.62 7.68
N LYS A 129 -28.64 -13.34 8.49
CA LYS A 129 -30.03 -13.02 8.90
C LYS A 129 -30.14 -12.12 10.14
N ALA A 130 -29.19 -11.23 10.41
CA ALA A 130 -29.27 -10.28 11.52
C ALA A 130 -28.53 -8.98 11.18
N GLU A 131 -29.11 -7.83 11.56
CA GLU A 131 -28.55 -6.45 11.48
C GLU A 131 -28.81 -5.71 10.14
N ARG A 132 -30.03 -5.23 9.83
CA ARG A 132 -30.71 -3.97 10.26
C ARG A 132 -29.90 -2.66 10.13
N THR A 133 -30.37 -1.80 9.21
CA THR A 133 -30.75 -0.37 9.41
C THR A 133 -29.74 0.60 10.06
N GLU A 134 -28.99 1.38 9.26
CA GLU A 134 -28.88 2.86 9.28
C GLU A 134 -27.69 3.36 8.42
N LEU A 135 -27.90 4.44 7.64
CA LEU A 135 -26.97 5.17 6.74
C LEU A 135 -26.32 4.32 5.63
N VAL A 136 -26.53 4.58 4.33
CA VAL A 136 -26.06 5.77 3.63
C VAL A 136 -27.00 6.08 2.46
N HIS A 137 -27.65 7.24 2.52
CA HIS A 137 -28.24 7.91 1.36
C HIS A 137 -27.67 9.34 1.35
N ALA A 138 -26.41 9.48 0.97
CA ALA A 138 -25.81 10.74 0.53
C ALA A 138 -24.45 10.46 -0.10
N LEU A 139 -24.26 10.96 -1.32
CA LEU A 139 -23.07 10.88 -2.17
C LEU A 139 -22.96 9.55 -2.92
N GLY A 140 -23.30 9.59 -4.22
CA GLY A 140 -23.21 8.48 -5.17
C GLY A 140 -21.78 7.98 -5.36
N GLY A 141 -21.29 7.19 -4.42
CA GLY A 141 -20.14 6.32 -4.58
C GLY A 141 -20.59 5.07 -5.32
N ALA A 142 -20.21 4.96 -6.59
CA ALA A 142 -20.11 3.65 -7.21
C ALA A 142 -19.15 2.82 -6.33
N SER A 143 -19.63 1.72 -5.75
CA SER A 143 -18.73 0.69 -5.23
C SER A 143 -17.87 0.21 -6.39
N PRO A 144 -16.53 0.34 -6.35
CA PRO A 144 -15.70 -0.37 -7.30
C PRO A 144 -15.79 -1.85 -6.96
N SER A 145 -16.44 -2.58 -7.87
CA SER A 145 -16.15 -3.97 -8.16
C SER A 145 -14.64 -4.24 -8.14
N ALA A 146 -14.21 -5.35 -7.49
CA ALA A 146 -12.94 -6.11 -7.60
C ALA A 146 -11.77 -5.42 -8.33
N ASP A 147 -10.58 -5.41 -7.73
CA ASP A 147 -9.27 -4.88 -8.20
C ASP A 147 -9.07 -4.79 -9.73
N VAL A 148 -9.78 -3.87 -10.42
CA VAL A 148 -9.52 -3.55 -11.81
C VAL A 148 -8.44 -2.48 -11.81
N LEU A 149 -7.22 -2.93 -12.06
CA LEU A 149 -6.13 -2.06 -12.47
C LEU A 149 -6.53 -1.34 -13.76
N VAL A 150 -6.51 -0.01 -13.73
CA VAL A 150 -6.81 0.82 -14.90
C VAL A 150 -5.48 1.26 -15.51
N PRO A 151 -5.16 0.90 -16.76
CA PRO A 151 -3.95 1.40 -17.42
C PRO A 151 -3.95 2.93 -17.42
N ALA A 152 -2.90 3.52 -16.84
CA ALA A 152 -2.65 4.94 -16.87
C ALA A 152 -2.06 5.35 -18.21
N ALA A 153 -2.26 6.61 -18.61
CA ALA A 153 -1.59 7.15 -19.79
C ALA A 153 -0.06 7.03 -19.62
N PRO A 154 0.72 6.71 -20.66
CA PRO A 154 2.17 6.68 -20.55
C PRO A 154 2.73 8.09 -20.35
N SER A 155 3.90 8.18 -19.72
CA SER A 155 4.59 9.46 -19.51
C SER A 155 5.13 9.99 -20.84
N ASP A 156 4.82 11.24 -21.15
CA ASP A 156 5.31 11.92 -22.36
C ASP A 156 6.72 12.49 -22.11
N PRO A 157 7.76 12.00 -22.81
CA PRO A 157 9.12 12.52 -22.66
C PRO A 157 9.24 14.03 -22.95
N ASN A 158 8.35 14.59 -23.80
CA ASN A 158 8.34 16.03 -24.09
C ASN A 158 7.84 16.86 -22.90
N CYS A 159 7.18 16.23 -21.94
CA CYS A 159 6.65 16.87 -20.73
C CYS A 159 7.59 16.73 -19.53
N LEU A 160 8.74 16.04 -19.65
CA LEU A 160 9.72 15.91 -18.57
C LEU A 160 10.30 17.28 -18.20
N VAL A 161 10.17 17.67 -16.94
CA VAL A 161 10.63 18.99 -16.45
C VAL A 161 11.71 18.92 -15.39
N TRP A 162 11.86 17.77 -14.74
CA TRP A 162 12.94 17.55 -13.78
C TRP A 162 13.19 16.04 -13.66
N SER A 163 14.45 15.64 -13.53
CA SER A 163 14.82 14.26 -13.22
C SER A 163 16.09 14.17 -12.40
N ASP A 164 16.23 13.05 -11.70
CA ASP A 164 17.51 12.49 -11.34
C ASP A 164 17.56 11.03 -11.75
N ASP A 165 18.42 10.71 -12.72
CA ASP A 165 18.57 9.36 -13.25
C ASP A 165 19.68 8.57 -12.53
N PHE A 166 20.38 9.20 -11.57
CA PHE A 166 21.39 8.55 -10.73
C PHE A 166 22.53 7.84 -11.51
N ASP A 167 22.79 8.29 -12.74
CA ASP A 167 23.87 7.81 -13.62
C ASP A 167 25.25 8.41 -13.27
N TYR A 168 25.60 8.43 -11.98
CA TYR A 168 26.87 8.93 -11.47
C TYR A 168 27.33 8.13 -10.24
N VAL A 169 28.57 8.34 -9.81
CA VAL A 169 29.13 7.69 -8.62
C VAL A 169 29.45 8.74 -7.56
N GLY A 170 29.00 8.53 -6.32
CA GLY A 170 29.33 9.37 -5.18
C GLY A 170 28.13 9.77 -4.35
N ARG A 171 28.14 10.97 -3.77
CA ARG A 171 27.01 11.48 -3.01
C ARG A 171 25.86 11.92 -3.94
N PRO A 172 24.59 11.81 -3.50
CA PRO A 172 23.45 12.48 -4.11
C PRO A 172 23.76 13.91 -4.54
N ASP A 173 23.33 14.31 -5.73
CA ASP A 173 23.62 15.63 -6.31
C ASP A 173 23.11 16.73 -5.38
N ALA A 174 24.04 17.49 -4.80
CA ALA A 174 23.75 18.58 -3.87
C ALA A 174 22.99 19.74 -4.54
N ALA A 175 22.93 19.84 -5.87
CA ALA A 175 22.05 20.79 -6.55
C ALA A 175 20.58 20.36 -6.50
N LYS A 176 20.32 19.05 -6.40
CA LYS A 176 18.98 18.45 -6.45
C LYS A 176 18.46 18.05 -5.07
N TRP A 177 19.34 17.60 -4.18
CA TRP A 177 18.97 17.00 -2.90
C TRP A 177 19.61 17.73 -1.72
N ARG A 178 18.91 17.69 -0.60
CA ARG A 178 19.42 18.00 0.75
C ARG A 178 19.08 16.83 1.67
N TYR A 179 19.74 16.79 2.83
CA TYR A 179 19.46 15.79 3.87
C TYR A 179 18.67 16.42 5.01
N ASP A 180 17.67 15.70 5.50
CA ASP A 180 17.06 15.92 6.80
C ASP A 180 17.75 14.98 7.80
N THR A 181 18.42 15.53 8.81
CA THR A 181 19.25 14.76 9.76
C THR A 181 18.70 14.81 11.17
N GLY A 182 18.90 13.73 11.94
CA GLY A 182 18.49 13.62 13.34
C GLY A 182 17.73 12.33 13.65
N GLY A 183 17.58 12.04 14.95
CA GLY A 183 16.96 10.82 15.44
C GLY A 183 15.93 11.03 16.55
N HIS A 184 15.18 12.13 16.48
CA HIS A 184 14.16 12.51 17.47
C HIS A 184 12.81 11.78 17.29
N GLY A 185 12.78 10.69 16.53
CA GLY A 185 11.58 9.88 16.28
C GLY A 185 10.65 10.37 15.18
N TRP A 186 10.91 11.52 14.56
CA TRP A 186 10.23 12.00 13.34
C TRP A 186 8.69 12.06 13.39
N GLY A 187 8.11 12.16 14.58
CA GLY A 187 6.66 12.17 14.79
C GLY A 187 6.01 10.79 14.91
N ASN A 188 6.77 9.72 14.65
CA ASN A 188 6.28 8.34 14.56
C ASN A 188 7.04 7.36 15.47
N HIS A 189 7.77 7.84 16.48
CA HIS A 189 8.63 7.03 17.34
C HIS A 189 9.68 6.18 16.58
N GLU A 190 10.14 6.69 15.44
CA GLU A 190 11.18 6.08 14.61
C GLU A 190 12.50 5.89 15.38
N GLN A 191 13.21 4.79 15.16
CA GLN A 191 14.38 4.39 15.96
C GLN A 191 15.72 4.80 15.34
N GLN A 192 15.75 5.23 14.08
CA GLN A 192 16.96 5.65 13.38
C GLN A 192 17.34 7.10 13.63
N ASN A 193 18.62 7.40 13.46
CA ASN A 193 19.15 8.73 13.23
C ASN A 193 19.40 8.90 11.72
N TYR A 194 18.68 9.80 11.05
CA TYR A 194 19.00 10.14 9.67
C TYR A 194 20.30 10.95 9.61
N THR A 195 21.20 10.58 8.71
CA THR A 195 22.50 11.24 8.53
C THR A 195 22.72 11.65 7.06
N ASP A 196 23.76 12.45 6.81
CA ASP A 196 24.25 12.76 5.47
C ASP A 196 25.46 11.90 5.07
N ARG A 197 25.82 10.89 5.86
CA ARG A 197 27.04 10.08 5.68
C ARG A 197 26.94 9.18 4.45
N ALA A 198 28.09 8.91 3.81
CA ALA A 198 28.16 8.07 2.61
C ALA A 198 27.74 6.61 2.90
N GLU A 199 27.83 6.19 4.15
CA GLU A 199 27.36 4.89 4.64
C GLU A 199 25.84 4.77 4.61
N ASN A 200 25.09 5.87 4.59
CA ASN A 200 23.64 5.86 4.60
C ASN A 200 23.02 6.30 3.27
N ALA A 201 23.73 7.08 2.44
CA ALA A 201 23.27 7.46 1.11
C ALA A 201 24.41 7.67 0.13
N TRP A 202 24.40 6.92 -0.97
CA TRP A 202 25.33 7.07 -2.09
C TRP A 202 24.68 6.65 -3.40
N VAL A 203 25.30 7.04 -4.51
CA VAL A 203 24.91 6.67 -5.86
C VAL A 203 26.03 5.85 -6.46
N GLU A 204 25.68 4.70 -7.01
CA GLU A 204 26.58 3.72 -7.63
C GLU A 204 25.74 2.70 -8.40
N ASP A 205 26.27 2.15 -9.49
CA ASP A 205 25.58 1.16 -10.34
C ASP A 205 24.26 1.65 -10.96
N GLY A 206 24.16 2.95 -11.24
CA GLY A 206 22.98 3.55 -11.88
C GLY A 206 21.75 3.66 -10.96
N CYS A 207 21.94 3.65 -9.64
CA CYS A 207 20.89 3.92 -8.67
C CYS A 207 21.40 4.65 -7.43
N LEU A 208 20.49 5.40 -6.81
CA LEU A 208 20.64 5.87 -5.43
C LEU A 208 20.38 4.71 -4.48
N LYS A 209 21.27 4.53 -3.50
CA LYS A 209 21.17 3.57 -2.41
C LYS A 209 20.94 4.34 -1.10
N ILE A 210 19.80 4.12 -0.44
CA ILE A 210 19.49 4.62 0.90
C ILE A 210 19.56 3.43 1.85
N LYS A 211 20.56 3.42 2.75
CA LYS A 211 20.85 2.28 3.62
C LYS A 211 20.57 2.59 5.09
N ALA A 212 19.76 1.73 5.70
CA ALA A 212 19.57 1.65 7.13
C ALA A 212 20.54 0.64 7.76
N LEU A 213 21.24 1.05 8.82
CA LEU A 213 22.25 0.24 9.51
C LEU A 213 21.96 0.15 11.01
N ARG A 214 22.20 -1.03 11.61
CA ARG A 214 22.29 -1.20 13.05
C ARG A 214 23.67 -0.74 13.52
N GLU A 215 23.72 0.46 14.06
CA GLU A 215 24.90 1.03 14.71
C GLU A 215 24.46 2.03 15.78
N ASP A 216 25.21 2.11 16.88
CA ASP A 216 24.94 3.11 17.91
C ASP A 216 25.52 4.45 17.46
N PHE A 217 24.64 5.41 17.19
CA PHE A 217 25.00 6.73 16.67
C PHE A 217 24.13 7.81 17.28
N ALA A 218 24.78 8.80 17.92
CA ALA A 218 24.11 9.97 18.51
C ALA A 218 22.91 9.64 19.43
N GLY A 219 22.97 8.51 20.15
CA GLY A 219 21.92 8.05 21.07
C GLY A 219 20.84 7.18 20.44
N ASN A 220 20.87 6.96 19.13
CA ASN A 220 20.00 6.02 18.42
C ASN A 220 20.73 4.71 18.14
N ARG A 221 19.95 3.65 17.92
CA ARG A 221 20.44 2.29 17.62
C ARG A 221 20.56 2.02 16.13
N PHE A 222 20.01 2.88 15.30
CA PHE A 222 20.09 2.73 13.86
C PHE A 222 20.48 4.05 13.23
N THR A 223 21.06 3.98 12.05
CA THR A 223 21.24 5.12 11.16
C THR A 223 20.54 4.85 9.85
N SER A 224 20.18 5.91 9.13
CA SER A 224 19.65 5.83 7.77
C SER A 224 19.84 7.17 7.06
N ALA A 225 19.20 7.39 5.92
CA ALA A 225 19.12 8.70 5.27
C ALA A 225 17.68 9.08 4.90
N ARG A 226 17.43 10.40 4.92
CA ARG A 226 16.20 11.04 4.45
C ARG A 226 16.61 12.17 3.50
N LEU A 227 16.43 11.93 2.21
CA LEU A 227 16.72 12.90 1.16
C LEU A 227 15.47 13.71 0.86
N VAL A 228 15.66 15.00 0.65
CA VAL A 228 14.59 15.94 0.28
C VAL A 228 14.98 16.70 -0.98
N SER A 229 14.10 16.76 -1.96
CA SER A 229 14.35 17.53 -3.17
C SER A 229 14.43 19.03 -2.84
N LYS A 230 15.39 19.73 -3.46
CA LYS A 230 15.50 21.20 -3.40
C LYS A 230 14.49 21.91 -4.29
N SER A 231 13.94 21.20 -5.27
CA SER A 231 12.84 21.66 -6.12
C SER A 231 11.50 21.19 -5.54
N SER A 232 10.44 21.90 -5.89
CA SER A 232 9.07 21.54 -5.58
C SER A 232 8.16 21.84 -6.76
N TRP A 233 7.01 21.15 -6.79
CA TRP A 233 6.08 21.19 -7.91
C TRP A 233 4.65 21.36 -7.42
N LEU A 234 3.85 22.04 -8.22
CA LEU A 234 2.40 22.05 -8.10
C LEU A 234 1.86 21.32 -9.33
N TYR A 235 1.19 20.19 -9.09
CA TYR A 235 0.66 19.30 -10.12
C TYR A 235 1.73 18.65 -11.00
N GLY A 236 1.27 17.73 -11.84
CA GLY A 236 2.08 16.95 -12.76
C GLY A 236 2.08 15.47 -12.40
N ARG A 237 2.82 14.70 -13.19
CA ARG A 237 3.14 13.32 -12.86
C ARG A 237 4.47 13.27 -12.15
N ILE A 238 4.52 12.56 -11.04
CA ILE A 238 5.75 12.35 -10.26
C ILE A 238 5.95 10.85 -10.17
N GLU A 239 7.10 10.39 -10.63
CA GLU A 239 7.46 8.99 -10.72
C GLU A 239 8.76 8.71 -9.96
N ALA A 240 8.82 7.58 -9.27
CA ALA A 240 10.05 7.03 -8.70
C ALA A 240 10.12 5.53 -9.03
N ARG A 241 11.24 5.09 -9.62
CA ARG A 241 11.49 3.67 -9.84
C ARG A 241 12.30 3.12 -8.68
N VAL A 242 11.68 2.28 -7.86
CA VAL A 242 12.18 1.89 -6.55
C VAL A 242 12.16 0.38 -6.39
N ARG A 243 13.16 -0.15 -5.67
CA ARG A 243 13.19 -1.48 -5.07
C ARG A 243 13.39 -1.33 -3.55
N VAL A 244 12.64 -2.06 -2.73
CA VAL A 244 12.60 -1.84 -1.27
C VAL A 244 12.94 -3.12 -0.48
N PRO A 245 13.48 -2.99 0.76
CA PRO A 245 13.84 -4.14 1.58
C PRO A 245 12.64 -4.71 2.35
N ASN A 246 12.60 -6.04 2.51
CA ASN A 246 11.53 -6.76 3.20
C ASN A 246 11.78 -7.04 4.69
N ALA A 247 12.87 -6.53 5.27
CA ALA A 247 13.20 -6.84 6.66
C ALA A 247 12.19 -6.26 7.66
N ARG A 248 11.73 -7.09 8.60
CA ARG A 248 10.83 -6.64 9.68
C ARG A 248 11.45 -5.47 10.45
N GLY A 249 10.73 -4.35 10.51
CA GLY A 249 11.22 -3.10 11.07
C GLY A 249 11.60 -2.06 10.01
N SER A 250 11.76 -2.42 8.74
CA SER A 250 11.95 -1.45 7.66
C SER A 250 10.65 -0.69 7.38
N TRP A 251 10.79 0.58 7.04
CA TRP A 251 9.71 1.39 6.48
C TRP A 251 10.28 2.30 5.39
N ALA A 252 10.18 1.85 4.14
CA ALA A 252 10.64 2.59 2.97
C ALA A 252 9.53 3.53 2.49
N ALA A 253 9.89 4.75 2.12
CA ALA A 253 8.93 5.74 1.64
C ALA A 253 9.49 6.59 0.50
N ALA A 254 8.67 6.77 -0.54
CA ALA A 254 8.78 7.83 -1.53
C ALA A 254 7.49 8.66 -1.45
N TRP A 255 7.60 9.90 -1.01
CA TRP A 255 6.45 10.69 -0.58
C TRP A 255 6.72 12.18 -0.71
N MET A 256 5.75 13.01 -0.36
CA MET A 256 5.80 14.44 -0.60
C MET A 256 5.18 15.24 0.53
N LEU A 257 5.83 16.35 0.88
CA LEU A 257 5.33 17.34 1.82
C LEU A 257 5.24 18.73 1.17
N PRO A 258 4.34 19.61 1.65
CA PRO A 258 4.23 20.97 1.17
C PRO A 258 5.51 21.75 1.49
N THR A 259 5.96 22.55 0.53
CA THR A 259 7.13 23.42 0.72
C THR A 259 6.86 24.53 1.72
N GLN A 260 5.62 25.03 1.72
CA GLN A 260 5.14 26.05 2.64
C GLN A 260 3.96 25.50 3.42
N LYS A 261 3.90 25.81 4.71
CA LYS A 261 2.83 25.37 5.61
C LYS A 261 1.66 26.36 5.58
N ASP A 262 1.14 26.63 4.38
CA ASP A 262 0.13 27.68 4.13
C ASP A 262 -1.15 27.49 4.97
N PHE A 263 -1.45 26.26 5.38
CA PHE A 263 -2.61 25.93 6.21
C PHE A 263 -2.23 25.53 7.64
N GLY A 264 -0.96 25.60 8.02
CA GLY A 264 -0.43 25.20 9.32
C GLY A 264 0.40 23.91 9.29
N GLU A 265 0.86 23.50 10.47
CA GLU A 265 1.64 22.27 10.66
C GLU A 265 0.88 21.01 10.21
N TRP A 266 1.62 19.92 9.99
CA TRP A 266 1.03 18.62 9.64
C TRP A 266 -0.12 18.25 10.61
N PRO A 267 -1.25 17.70 10.11
CA PRO A 267 -1.52 17.29 8.72
C PRO A 267 -2.17 18.38 7.86
N ARG A 268 -2.28 19.61 8.36
CA ARG A 268 -3.15 20.65 7.77
C ARG A 268 -2.76 21.06 6.36
N SER A 269 -1.45 21.13 6.09
CA SER A 269 -0.93 21.53 4.77
C SER A 269 -0.78 20.36 3.80
N GLY A 270 -1.14 19.14 4.21
CA GLY A 270 -1.19 17.96 3.35
C GLY A 270 0.07 17.09 3.36
N GLU A 271 -0.10 15.86 2.88
CA GLU A 271 0.93 14.84 2.61
C GLU A 271 0.46 13.97 1.46
N ILE A 272 1.36 13.59 0.55
CA ILE A 272 1.08 12.65 -0.55
C ILE A 272 2.14 11.54 -0.51
N ASP A 273 1.73 10.34 -0.15
CA ASP A 273 2.61 9.18 -0.04
C ASP A 273 2.51 8.36 -1.31
N ILE A 274 3.44 8.59 -2.25
CA ILE A 274 3.46 7.93 -3.57
C ILE A 274 3.64 6.41 -3.38
N MET A 275 4.53 6.03 -2.47
CA MET A 275 4.77 4.65 -2.07
C MET A 275 5.26 4.61 -0.63
N GLU A 276 4.60 3.78 0.18
CA GLU A 276 5.11 3.31 1.46
C GLU A 276 5.10 1.78 1.52
N HIS A 277 6.17 1.22 2.09
CA HIS A 277 6.30 -0.21 2.32
C HIS A 277 6.88 -0.45 3.71
N VAL A 278 6.24 -1.34 4.48
CA VAL A 278 6.76 -1.80 5.77
C VAL A 278 7.17 -3.27 5.67
N GLY A 279 8.37 -3.62 6.10
CA GLY A 279 8.87 -5.00 5.96
C GLY A 279 8.06 -6.05 6.73
N MET A 280 7.25 -5.63 7.70
CA MET A 280 6.33 -6.52 8.43
C MET A 280 5.06 -6.92 7.64
N ASP A 281 4.83 -6.28 6.48
CA ASP A 281 3.74 -6.53 5.52
C ASP A 281 4.32 -6.63 4.10
N CYS A 282 5.20 -7.61 3.94
CA CYS A 282 6.05 -7.79 2.77
C CYS A 282 5.26 -7.86 1.45
N GLY A 283 5.71 -7.14 0.43
CA GLY A 283 5.02 -7.03 -0.86
C GLY A 283 3.77 -6.13 -0.85
N ARG A 284 3.27 -5.63 0.29
CA ARG A 284 2.18 -4.64 0.29
C ARG A 284 2.71 -3.22 0.30
N VAL A 285 2.45 -2.52 -0.80
CA VAL A 285 2.78 -1.10 -0.95
C VAL A 285 1.51 -0.26 -0.79
N HIS A 286 1.65 0.92 -0.21
CA HIS A 286 0.55 1.82 0.11
C HIS A 286 0.71 3.14 -0.64
N GLY A 287 -0.42 3.65 -1.15
CA GLY A 287 -0.53 5.02 -1.62
C GLY A 287 -1.59 5.74 -0.82
N THR A 288 -1.21 6.85 -0.18
CA THR A 288 -2.03 7.51 0.84
C THR A 288 -1.98 9.03 0.67
N VAL A 289 -3.05 9.70 1.07
CA VAL A 289 -3.04 11.14 1.32
C VAL A 289 -3.36 11.43 2.77
N HIS A 290 -2.65 12.40 3.35
CA HIS A 290 -3.01 12.97 4.65
C HIS A 290 -3.42 14.44 4.53
N THR A 291 -4.46 14.81 5.26
CA THR A 291 -5.06 16.15 5.34
C THR A 291 -5.59 16.39 6.76
N GLU A 292 -6.04 17.61 7.06
CA GLU A 292 -6.72 17.89 8.33
C GLU A 292 -7.91 16.96 8.60
N ARG A 293 -8.70 16.65 7.58
CA ARG A 293 -9.87 15.78 7.71
C ARG A 293 -9.52 14.29 7.66
N PHE A 294 -8.52 13.93 6.85
CA PHE A 294 -8.18 12.56 6.52
C PHE A 294 -6.75 12.28 6.95
N ASN A 295 -6.52 11.73 8.14
CA ASN A 295 -5.17 11.41 8.61
C ASN A 295 -5.12 10.23 9.59
N HIS A 296 -3.92 9.68 9.78
CA HIS A 296 -3.71 8.45 10.56
C HIS A 296 -3.96 8.65 12.06
N MET A 297 -3.71 9.85 12.61
CA MET A 297 -4.02 10.14 14.02
C MET A 297 -5.52 10.01 14.32
N ARG A 298 -6.37 10.18 13.31
CA ARG A 298 -7.83 10.04 13.40
C ARG A 298 -8.35 8.72 12.84
N GLY A 299 -7.50 7.91 12.22
CA GLY A 299 -7.89 6.71 11.47
C GLY A 299 -8.77 7.01 10.25
N THR A 300 -8.68 8.24 9.69
CA THR A 300 -9.51 8.70 8.57
C THR A 300 -8.72 8.97 7.30
N GLN A 301 -7.44 8.60 7.25
CA GLN A 301 -6.61 8.73 6.05
C GLN A 301 -7.26 8.03 4.86
N VAL A 302 -7.08 8.60 3.67
CA VAL A 302 -7.59 8.02 2.43
C VAL A 302 -6.41 7.44 1.67
N GLY A 303 -6.46 6.14 1.46
CA GLY A 303 -5.42 5.43 0.73
C GLY A 303 -5.89 4.05 0.30
N ARG A 304 -5.03 3.36 -0.42
CA ARG A 304 -5.20 1.96 -0.79
C ARG A 304 -3.83 1.29 -0.82
N CYS A 305 -3.83 -0.02 -0.71
CA CYS A 305 -2.63 -0.84 -0.94
C CYS A 305 -2.81 -1.76 -2.14
N ILE A 306 -1.68 -2.22 -2.66
CA ILE A 306 -1.60 -3.22 -3.73
C ILE A 306 -0.42 -4.16 -3.43
N SER A 307 -0.51 -5.40 -3.89
CA SER A 307 0.58 -6.38 -3.79
C SER A 307 1.55 -6.21 -4.96
N VAL A 308 2.84 -6.20 -4.66
CA VAL A 308 3.95 -6.17 -5.63
C VAL A 308 5.07 -7.10 -5.17
N ALA A 309 5.98 -7.43 -6.08
CA ALA A 309 7.22 -8.10 -5.72
C ALA A 309 8.21 -7.04 -5.20
N SER A 310 8.15 -6.71 -3.91
CA SER A 310 8.87 -5.55 -3.34
C SER A 310 10.41 -5.59 -3.48
N ASP A 311 10.98 -6.78 -3.71
CA ASP A 311 12.39 -7.02 -4.02
C ASP A 311 12.73 -6.92 -5.52
N GLU A 312 11.76 -6.57 -6.36
CA GLU A 312 11.93 -6.21 -7.76
C GLU A 312 11.80 -4.69 -7.96
N TRP A 313 12.16 -4.24 -9.17
CA TRP A 313 12.05 -2.84 -9.55
C TRP A 313 10.63 -2.51 -10.01
N HIS A 314 9.97 -1.62 -9.29
CA HIS A 314 8.65 -1.11 -9.64
C HIS A 314 8.68 0.41 -9.87
N THR A 315 7.84 0.91 -10.78
CA THR A 315 7.64 2.34 -10.99
C THR A 315 6.40 2.79 -10.25
N PHE A 316 6.59 3.55 -9.18
CA PHE A 316 5.52 4.17 -8.41
C PHE A 316 5.31 5.58 -8.89
N ALA A 317 4.05 5.98 -9.08
CA ALA A 317 3.73 7.30 -9.57
C ALA A 317 2.45 7.88 -8.98
N VAL A 318 2.38 9.20 -8.97
CA VAL A 318 1.13 9.95 -8.80
C VAL A 318 0.88 10.84 -10.00
N ASP A 319 -0.34 10.80 -10.53
CA ASP A 319 -0.90 11.81 -11.41
C ASP A 319 -1.67 12.81 -10.56
N TRP A 320 -1.07 13.97 -10.31
CA TRP A 320 -1.63 15.01 -9.45
C TRP A 320 -2.07 16.21 -10.28
N SER A 321 -3.34 16.58 -10.12
CA SER A 321 -3.97 17.73 -10.79
C SER A 321 -4.87 18.50 -9.82
N GLU A 322 -5.46 19.60 -10.29
CA GLU A 322 -6.45 20.36 -9.52
C GLU A 322 -7.75 19.59 -9.23
N HIS A 323 -7.97 18.45 -9.92
CA HIS A 323 -9.18 17.63 -9.83
C HIS A 323 -9.01 16.35 -9.01
N GLY A 324 -7.78 15.88 -8.80
CA GLY A 324 -7.56 14.56 -8.21
C GLY A 324 -6.09 14.15 -8.18
N ILE A 325 -5.81 13.11 -7.39
CA ILE A 325 -4.51 12.41 -7.31
C ILE A 325 -4.77 10.94 -7.62
N ALA A 326 -4.22 10.44 -8.72
CA ALA A 326 -4.26 9.02 -9.07
C ALA A 326 -2.92 8.35 -8.71
N PHE A 327 -2.97 7.23 -7.98
CA PHE A 327 -1.79 6.45 -7.59
C PHE A 327 -1.63 5.26 -8.54
N ILE A 328 -0.41 5.07 -9.01
CA ILE A 328 -0.08 4.19 -10.12
C ILE A 328 1.13 3.34 -9.72
N VAL A 329 1.09 2.04 -10.05
CA VAL A 329 2.25 1.16 -10.01
C VAL A 329 2.41 0.50 -11.38
N ASP A 330 3.62 0.58 -11.95
CA ASP A 330 3.96 0.01 -13.28
C ASP A 330 2.96 0.36 -14.39
N GLY A 331 2.52 1.63 -14.41
CA GLY A 331 1.56 2.13 -15.38
C GLY A 331 0.11 1.72 -15.12
N ASN A 332 -0.19 1.06 -13.99
CA ASN A 332 -1.54 0.68 -13.60
C ASN A 332 -2.01 1.51 -12.41
N GLN A 333 -3.08 2.28 -12.60
CA GLN A 333 -3.74 3.00 -11.52
C GLN A 333 -4.48 2.01 -10.62
N TYR A 334 -4.20 2.06 -9.32
CA TYR A 334 -4.87 1.24 -8.30
C TYR A 334 -5.71 2.06 -7.32
N HIS A 335 -5.42 3.36 -7.20
CA HIS A 335 -6.17 4.28 -6.33
C HIS A 335 -6.36 5.65 -6.97
N HIS A 336 -7.42 6.35 -6.57
CA HIS A 336 -7.68 7.72 -6.98
C HIS A 336 -8.39 8.48 -5.86
N PHE A 337 -7.77 9.57 -5.42
CA PHE A 337 -8.34 10.54 -4.50
C PHE A 337 -8.88 11.73 -5.30
N ALA A 338 -10.20 11.76 -5.49
CA ALA A 338 -10.88 12.82 -6.25
C ALA A 338 -11.13 14.06 -5.38
N ARG A 339 -10.97 15.25 -5.96
CA ARG A 339 -11.40 16.50 -5.35
C ARG A 339 -12.90 16.70 -5.59
N ALA A 340 -13.68 16.80 -4.53
CA ALA A 340 -15.08 17.21 -4.64
C ALA A 340 -15.17 18.71 -4.92
N ALA A 341 -16.18 19.14 -5.67
CA ALA A 341 -16.42 20.57 -5.94
C ALA A 341 -16.63 21.40 -4.65
N SER A 342 -17.08 20.75 -3.57
CA SER A 342 -17.27 21.35 -2.23
C SER A 342 -16.05 21.24 -1.32
N SER A 343 -14.90 20.74 -1.80
CA SER A 343 -13.71 20.54 -0.97
C SER A 343 -13.14 21.88 -0.47
N SER A 344 -13.12 22.05 0.85
CA SER A 344 -12.29 23.05 1.54
C SER A 344 -10.82 22.60 1.62
N TRP A 345 -9.93 23.50 2.06
CA TRP A 345 -8.52 23.19 2.29
C TRP A 345 -8.32 22.02 3.27
N GLU A 346 -9.23 21.81 4.22
CA GLU A 346 -9.18 20.71 5.19
C GLU A 346 -9.29 19.32 4.54
N MET A 347 -9.90 19.26 3.35
CA MET A 347 -10.07 18.05 2.54
C MET A 347 -9.13 18.03 1.33
N TRP A 348 -8.71 19.19 0.85
CA TRP A 348 -7.87 19.35 -0.33
C TRP A 348 -6.85 20.49 -0.14
N PRO A 349 -5.75 20.25 0.60
CA PRO A 349 -4.63 21.18 0.69
C PRO A 349 -3.65 21.06 -0.49
N PHE A 350 -3.95 20.18 -1.46
CA PHE A 350 -3.08 19.83 -2.60
C PHE A 350 -3.17 20.83 -3.75
N ASP A 351 -3.21 22.12 -3.43
CA ASP A 351 -3.18 23.25 -4.36
C ASP A 351 -1.95 24.16 -4.16
N ARG A 352 -0.94 23.66 -3.43
CA ARG A 352 0.35 24.31 -3.14
C ARG A 352 1.53 23.49 -3.65
N PRO A 353 2.74 24.07 -3.79
CA PRO A 353 3.92 23.31 -4.21
C PRO A 353 4.43 22.33 -3.15
N PHE A 354 4.70 21.08 -3.56
CA PHE A 354 5.22 20.00 -2.71
C PHE A 354 6.62 19.57 -3.18
N HIS A 355 7.48 19.21 -2.23
CA HIS A 355 8.80 18.63 -2.49
C HIS A 355 8.77 17.12 -2.25
N ILE A 356 9.67 16.38 -2.92
CA ILE A 356 9.80 14.93 -2.81
C ILE A 356 10.72 14.58 -1.64
N ILE A 357 10.38 13.49 -0.95
CA ILE A 357 11.16 12.91 0.14
C ILE A 357 11.37 11.42 -0.16
N LEU A 358 12.60 10.96 0.03
CA LEU A 358 12.99 9.55 -0.06
C LEU A 358 13.67 9.16 1.25
N ASN A 359 13.17 8.12 1.93
CA ASN A 359 13.81 7.62 3.14
C ASN A 359 13.54 6.14 3.40
N LEU A 360 14.39 5.57 4.26
CA LEU A 360 14.20 4.25 4.86
C LEU A 360 14.19 4.39 6.38
N ALA A 361 13.01 4.49 6.97
CA ALA A 361 12.83 4.50 8.42
C ALA A 361 13.08 3.10 9.02
N VAL A 362 13.37 3.07 10.32
CA VAL A 362 13.52 1.83 11.12
C VAL A 362 12.61 1.91 12.34
N GLY A 363 11.71 0.94 12.48
CA GLY A 363 10.76 0.87 13.58
C GLY A 363 9.62 1.86 13.43
N GLY A 364 9.37 2.64 14.48
CA GLY A 364 8.22 3.53 14.56
C GLY A 364 6.90 2.81 14.81
N ASP A 365 5.83 3.60 14.90
CA ASP A 365 4.48 3.15 15.26
C ASP A 365 3.91 2.15 14.25
N TRP A 366 4.34 2.23 12.98
CA TRP A 366 3.91 1.32 11.91
C TRP A 366 4.99 0.31 11.51
N GLY A 367 6.16 0.76 11.03
CA GLY A 367 7.25 -0.13 10.61
C GLY A 367 7.73 -1.09 11.70
N GLY A 368 7.66 -0.65 12.97
CA GLY A 368 8.04 -1.39 14.16
C GLY A 368 6.90 -2.08 14.91
N GLN A 369 5.68 -2.12 14.35
CA GLN A 369 4.51 -2.68 15.02
C GLN A 369 4.72 -4.15 15.47
N LYS A 370 5.51 -4.92 14.73
CA LYS A 370 5.91 -6.29 15.07
C LYS A 370 7.35 -6.40 15.59
N GLY A 371 7.91 -5.30 16.09
CA GLY A 371 9.32 -5.17 16.48
C GLY A 371 10.25 -4.97 15.28
N VAL A 372 11.55 -4.85 15.57
CA VAL A 372 12.61 -4.72 14.57
C VAL A 372 13.50 -5.96 14.63
N ASP A 373 13.74 -6.58 13.49
CA ASP A 373 14.76 -7.62 13.37
C ASP A 373 16.15 -6.98 13.32
N GLU A 374 16.74 -6.65 14.48
CA GLU A 374 18.00 -5.91 14.55
C GLU A 374 19.15 -6.58 13.77
N ASP A 375 19.15 -7.91 13.68
CA ASP A 375 20.20 -8.66 13.00
C ASP A 375 20.15 -8.47 11.49
N ALA A 376 18.96 -8.31 10.90
CA ALA A 376 18.79 -7.98 9.49
C ALA A 376 19.41 -6.62 9.10
N PHE A 377 19.60 -5.71 10.06
CA PHE A 377 20.20 -4.39 9.81
C PHE A 377 21.71 -4.35 10.11
N ARG A 378 22.33 -5.45 10.54
CA ARG A 378 23.79 -5.51 10.75
C ARG A 378 24.53 -5.65 9.43
N ASN A 379 25.83 -5.36 9.44
CA ASN A 379 26.75 -5.55 8.32
C ASN A 379 26.31 -4.83 7.03
N GLU A 380 25.66 -5.55 6.11
CA GLU A 380 25.16 -5.05 4.83
C GLU A 380 23.97 -4.10 5.00
N GLY A 381 23.27 -4.16 6.14
CA GLY A 381 22.12 -3.32 6.42
C GLY A 381 20.91 -3.66 5.56
N GLN A 382 19.96 -2.73 5.49
CA GLN A 382 18.80 -2.81 4.61
C GLN A 382 18.82 -1.61 3.67
N VAL A 383 18.63 -1.85 2.37
CA VAL A 383 18.81 -0.83 1.33
C VAL A 383 17.51 -0.64 0.57
N MET A 384 17.03 0.60 0.51
CA MET A 384 16.08 1.06 -0.50
C MET A 384 16.89 1.60 -1.67
N GLU A 385 16.59 1.13 -2.88
CA GLU A 385 17.26 1.56 -4.09
C GLU A 385 16.31 2.32 -5.00
N VAL A 386 16.79 3.41 -5.58
CA VAL A 386 16.02 4.28 -6.47
C VAL A 386 16.79 4.44 -7.77
N ALA A 387 16.29 3.85 -8.85
CA ALA A 387 16.92 3.92 -10.16
C ALA A 387 16.81 5.33 -10.74
N TRP A 388 15.66 5.98 -10.57
CA TRP A 388 15.46 7.36 -10.99
C TRP A 388 14.23 7.98 -10.31
N VAL A 389 14.20 9.31 -10.28
CA VAL A 389 13.02 10.12 -9.96
C VAL A 389 12.77 11.08 -11.12
N ARG A 390 11.53 11.16 -11.59
CA ARG A 390 11.15 11.99 -12.74
C ARG A 390 9.86 12.74 -12.47
N VAL A 391 9.82 13.99 -12.91
CA VAL A 391 8.66 14.87 -12.79
C VAL A 391 8.28 15.39 -14.17
N PHE A 392 7.02 15.20 -14.54
CA PHE A 392 6.46 15.60 -15.81
C PHE A 392 5.35 16.63 -15.58
N LYS A 393 5.28 17.65 -16.42
CA LYS A 393 4.10 18.52 -16.47
C LYS A 393 2.91 17.78 -17.07
N SER A 394 1.71 18.15 -16.66
CA SER A 394 0.49 17.67 -17.32
C SER A 394 0.47 18.14 -18.78
N SER A 395 0.15 17.25 -19.72
CA SER A 395 0.14 17.51 -21.17
C SER A 395 -1.05 18.36 -21.66
N GLN A 396 -1.70 19.13 -20.77
CA GLN A 396 -2.80 20.01 -21.18
C GLN A 396 -2.27 21.29 -21.83
N GLY A 397 -2.19 21.28 -23.15
CA GLY A 397 -1.84 22.47 -23.93
C GLY A 397 -1.73 22.28 -25.44
N ASN A 398 -2.72 21.66 -26.10
CA ASN A 398 -2.97 21.92 -27.53
C ASN A 398 -4.34 21.39 -27.99
N SER A 399 -5.44 21.87 -27.42
CA SER A 399 -6.69 21.95 -28.19
C SER A 399 -6.58 23.17 -29.09
N GLN A 400 -6.25 22.93 -30.36
CA GLN A 400 -6.33 23.93 -31.41
C GLN A 400 -7.73 24.57 -31.39
N SER A 401 -7.79 25.87 -31.10
CA SER A 401 -8.87 26.72 -31.60
C SER A 401 -8.64 26.95 -33.10
N GLY A 402 -9.02 25.97 -33.90
CA GLY A 402 -9.07 26.05 -35.36
C GLY A 402 -10.42 25.58 -35.85
N GLY A 403 -11.29 26.52 -36.22
CA GLY A 403 -12.63 26.29 -36.74
C GLY A 403 -13.50 27.53 -36.63
#